data_AF-A0A2T9ZLM5-F1
#
_entry.id   AF-A0A2T9ZLM5-F1
#
_cell.length_a   1.000
_cell.length_b   1.000
_cell.length_c   1.000
_cell.angle_alpha   90.00
_cell.angle_beta   90.00
_cell.angle_gamma   90.00
#
_symmetry.space_group_name_H-M   'P 1'
#
loop_
_entity.id
_entity.type
_entity.pdbx_description
1 polymer ?
#
loop_
_entity_poly.entity_id
_entity_poly.type
_entity_poly.pdbx_seq_one_letter_code
_entity_poly.pdbx_strand_id
1 'polypeptide(L)'
;MDLETYIKDDKFIPYSIGFYDGKNVYTFYLTDYNTPEEMIIEAFNELLRFKNNGYSVYFHNLQGFDGIILTQILENNFKVNSLFKDGKGLDVPVQKGIFPYKFVNENNLNYVGPKPELKFYENITMEEYNSINNN
;
A
#
# COMPACT_ATOMS: atom_id res chain seq x y z
N MET A 1 -0.62 1.75 -5.17
CA MET A 1 -1.42 0.62 -4.65
C MET A 1 -0.79 0.13 -3.38
N ASP A 2 -1.62 -0.27 -2.42
CA ASP A 2 -1.23 -0.79 -1.12
C ASP A 2 -2.07 -2.02 -0.74
N LEU A 3 -1.48 -2.94 0.02
CA LEU A 3 -2.08 -4.20 0.45
C LEU A 3 -1.87 -4.36 1.96
N GLU A 4 -2.97 -4.53 2.70
CA GLU A 4 -2.91 -4.83 4.13
C GLU A 4 -3.16 -6.32 4.35
N THR A 5 -2.35 -6.94 5.19
CA THR A 5 -2.43 -8.36 5.51
C THR A 5 -2.58 -8.60 7.00
N TYR A 6 -3.14 -9.74 7.37
CA TYR A 6 -3.19 -10.22 8.74
C TYR A 6 -2.60 -11.64 8.81
N ILE A 7 -2.13 -12.03 10.00
CA ILE A 7 -1.53 -13.35 10.19
C ILE A 7 -2.62 -14.34 10.64
N LYS A 8 -2.73 -15.47 9.94
CA LYS A 8 -3.55 -16.61 10.31
C LYS A 8 -2.79 -17.90 10.02
N ASP A 9 -2.66 -18.78 11.01
CA ASP A 9 -1.96 -20.07 10.88
C ASP A 9 -0.52 -19.90 10.33
N ASP A 10 0.22 -18.91 10.85
CA ASP A 10 1.57 -18.50 10.42
C ASP A 10 1.68 -18.09 8.94
N LYS A 11 0.55 -17.79 8.30
CA LYS A 11 0.47 -17.28 6.92
C LYS A 11 -0.07 -15.85 6.94
N PHE A 12 0.54 -14.98 6.13
CA PHE A 12 -0.03 -13.67 5.84
C PHE A 12 -1.18 -13.85 4.85
N ILE A 13 -2.35 -13.32 5.20
CA ILE A 13 -3.56 -13.37 4.39
C ILE A 13 -3.93 -11.94 4.00
N PRO A 14 -4.13 -11.64 2.72
CA PRO A 14 -4.61 -10.33 2.29
C PRO A 14 -5.98 -10.01 2.88
N TYR A 15 -6.09 -8.84 3.50
CA TYR A 15 -7.33 -8.32 4.10
C TYR A 15 -7.94 -7.19 3.30
N SER A 16 -7.12 -6.25 2.81
CA SER A 16 -7.62 -5.16 1.99
C SER A 16 -6.59 -4.71 0.97
N ILE A 17 -7.09 -4.31 -0.20
CA ILE A 17 -6.27 -3.73 -1.28
C ILE A 17 -6.84 -2.38 -1.69
N GLY A 18 -5.96 -1.39 -1.84
CA GLY A 18 -6.36 -0.03 -2.17
C GLY A 18 -5.47 0.61 -3.22
N PHE A 19 -6.07 1.41 -4.10
CA PHE A 19 -5.32 2.20 -5.08
C PHE A 19 -6.04 3.50 -5.47
N TYR A 20 -5.26 4.44 -5.99
CA TYR A 20 -5.74 5.70 -6.53
C TYR A 20 -5.43 5.74 -8.03
N ASP A 21 -6.43 6.00 -8.87
CA ASP A 21 -6.28 6.03 -10.34
C ASP A 21 -5.94 7.41 -10.91
N GLY A 22 -5.67 8.40 -10.05
CA GLY A 22 -5.51 9.80 -10.45
C GLY A 22 -6.78 10.64 -10.30
N LYS A 23 -7.94 10.01 -10.02
CA LYS A 23 -9.22 10.69 -9.80
C LYS A 23 -10.03 10.13 -8.64
N ASN A 24 -10.12 8.80 -8.51
CA ASN A 24 -10.90 8.10 -7.50
C ASN A 24 -9.99 7.21 -6.66
N VAL A 25 -10.35 7.08 -5.39
CA VAL A 25 -9.76 6.09 -4.48
C VAL A 25 -10.63 4.84 -4.51
N TYR A 26 -10.00 3.69 -4.69
CA TYR A 26 -10.62 2.38 -4.67
C TYR A 26 -10.09 1.62 -3.45
N THR A 27 -10.98 0.92 -2.76
CA THR A 27 -10.62 0.09 -1.62
C THR A 27 -11.53 -1.12 -1.59
N PHE A 28 -10.93 -2.29 -1.45
CA PHE A 28 -11.60 -3.58 -1.45
C PHE A 28 -11.23 -4.30 -0.15
N TYR A 29 -12.22 -4.89 0.52
CA TYR A 29 -12.04 -5.59 1.79
C TYR A 29 -12.45 -7.05 1.66
N LEU A 30 -11.70 -7.95 2.29
CA LEU A 30 -11.97 -9.39 2.28
C LEU A 30 -13.38 -9.73 2.78
N THR A 31 -13.97 -8.90 3.63
CA THR A 31 -15.36 -9.06 4.12
C THR A 31 -16.41 -9.06 3.00
N ASP A 32 -16.09 -8.48 1.85
CA ASP A 32 -16.97 -8.37 0.70
C ASP A 32 -16.79 -9.54 -0.30
N TYR A 33 -15.87 -10.47 -0.03
CA TYR A 33 -15.48 -11.57 -0.93
C TYR A 33 -15.38 -12.90 -0.18
N ASN A 34 -15.43 -14.03 -0.89
CA ASN A 34 -15.27 -15.34 -0.25
C ASN A 34 -13.79 -15.69 -0.02
N THR A 35 -12.91 -15.18 -0.89
CA THR A 35 -11.47 -15.47 -0.83
C THR A 35 -10.62 -14.23 -1.10
N PRO A 36 -9.37 -14.18 -0.58
CA PRO A 36 -8.42 -13.11 -0.91
C PRO A 36 -8.11 -13.02 -2.40
N GLU A 37 -8.13 -14.15 -3.12
CA GLU A 37 -7.91 -14.19 -4.56
C GLU A 37 -9.02 -13.47 -5.34
N GLU A 38 -10.29 -13.73 -4.99
CA GLU A 38 -11.43 -13.02 -5.58
C GLU A 38 -11.32 -11.50 -5.37
N MET A 39 -10.99 -11.07 -4.15
CA MET A 39 -10.79 -9.65 -3.83
C MET A 39 -9.69 -9.02 -4.69
N ILE A 40 -8.55 -9.70 -4.83
CA ILE A 40 -7.41 -9.20 -5.60
C ILE A 40 -7.78 -9.14 -7.09
N ILE A 41 -8.40 -10.17 -7.64
CA ILE A 41 -8.83 -10.20 -9.04
C ILE A 41 -9.76 -9.01 -9.35
N GLU A 42 -10.74 -8.75 -8.48
CA GLU A 42 -11.67 -7.64 -8.69
C GLU A 42 -10.97 -6.27 -8.63
N ALA A 43 -10.04 -6.10 -7.69
CA ALA A 43 -9.22 -4.89 -7.62
C ALA A 43 -8.39 -4.69 -8.89
N PHE A 44 -7.81 -5.75 -9.46
CA PHE A 44 -7.07 -5.67 -10.72
C PHE A 44 -7.97 -5.46 -11.94
N ASN A 45 -9.18 -6.01 -11.96
CA ASN A 45 -10.16 -5.71 -13.02
C ASN A 45 -10.48 -4.22 -13.06
N GLU A 46 -10.69 -3.59 -11.90
CA GLU A 46 -10.90 -2.14 -11.83
C GLU A 46 -9.64 -1.33 -12.18
N LEU A 47 -8.46 -1.79 -11.75
CA LEU A 47 -7.18 -1.15 -12.08
C LEU A 47 -6.87 -1.22 -13.58
N LEU A 48 -7.14 -2.35 -14.24
CA LEU A 48 -6.77 -2.63 -15.63
C LEU A 48 -7.83 -2.14 -16.65
N ARG A 49 -8.80 -1.34 -16.21
CA ARG A 49 -9.79 -0.73 -17.12
C ARG A 49 -9.10 0.12 -18.18
N PHE A 50 -9.71 0.20 -19.37
CA PHE A 50 -9.16 0.92 -20.53
C PHE A 50 -8.71 2.36 -20.23
N LYS A 51 -9.38 3.06 -19.30
CA LYS A 51 -9.00 4.41 -18.85
C LYS A 51 -7.56 4.51 -18.29
N ASN A 52 -7.03 3.39 -17.80
CA ASN A 52 -5.70 3.25 -17.21
C ASN A 52 -4.70 2.61 -18.20
N ASN A 53 -5.08 2.42 -19.47
CA ASN A 53 -4.16 1.90 -20.49
C ASN A 53 -3.00 2.87 -20.73
N GLY A 54 -1.77 2.36 -20.71
CA GLY A 54 -0.55 3.15 -20.89
C GLY A 54 -0.01 3.82 -19.62
N TYR A 55 -0.63 3.59 -18.46
CA TYR A 55 -0.14 4.10 -17.17
C TYR A 55 0.79 3.11 -16.46
N SER A 56 1.74 3.64 -15.71
CA SER A 56 2.55 2.86 -14.77
C SER A 56 1.89 2.87 -13.39
N VAL A 57 1.66 1.68 -12.83
CA VAL A 57 1.10 1.53 -11.48
C VAL A 57 2.24 1.32 -10.50
N TYR A 58 2.33 2.21 -9.50
CA TYR A 58 3.32 2.11 -8.43
C TYR A 58 2.72 1.38 -7.22
N PHE A 59 3.51 0.47 -6.65
CA PHE A 59 3.18 -0.28 -5.45
C PHE A 59 4.06 0.21 -4.31
N HIS A 60 3.46 0.48 -3.14
CA HIS A 60 4.21 1.06 -2.04
C HIS A 60 5.02 0.04 -1.23
N ASN A 61 4.91 -1.27 -1.51
CA ASN A 61 5.70 -2.28 -0.79
C ASN A 61 5.79 -3.67 -1.48
N LEU A 62 6.26 -3.73 -2.74
CA LEU A 62 6.53 -5.03 -3.40
C LEU A 62 7.74 -5.79 -2.82
N GLN A 63 8.56 -5.14 -1.97
CA GLN A 63 9.69 -5.78 -1.28
C GLN A 63 9.21 -6.60 -0.07
N GLY A 64 8.54 -7.71 -0.34
CA GLY A 64 8.04 -8.60 0.68
C GLY A 64 7.18 -9.71 0.11
N PHE A 65 6.47 -10.39 1.01
CA PHE A 65 5.53 -11.46 0.68
C PHE A 65 4.43 -11.01 -0.31
N ASP A 66 4.04 -9.72 -0.23
CA ASP A 66 3.00 -9.11 -1.07
C ASP A 66 3.33 -9.21 -2.56
N GLY A 67 4.60 -9.07 -2.95
CA GLY A 67 5.00 -9.17 -4.36
C GLY A 67 4.92 -10.58 -4.95
N ILE A 68 5.18 -11.61 -4.14
CA ILE A 68 5.15 -13.00 -4.61
C ILE A 68 3.70 -13.46 -4.80
N ILE A 69 2.82 -13.18 -3.82
CA ILE A 69 1.39 -13.49 -3.93
C ILE A 69 0.76 -12.79 -5.12
N LEU A 70 1.00 -11.48 -5.26
CA LEU A 70 0.42 -10.71 -6.36
C LEU A 70 0.93 -11.22 -7.71
N THR A 71 2.22 -11.51 -7.84
CA THR A 71 2.78 -12.06 -9.08
C THR A 71 2.13 -13.40 -9.44
N GLN A 72 1.97 -14.31 -8.48
CA GLN A 72 1.32 -15.61 -8.72
C GLN A 72 -0.13 -15.46 -9.18
N ILE A 73 -0.93 -14.64 -8.49
CA ILE A 73 -2.33 -14.40 -8.86
C ILE A 73 -2.40 -13.76 -10.26
N LEU A 74 -1.52 -12.81 -10.55
CA LEU A 74 -1.51 -12.11 -11.84
C LEU A 74 -1.11 -13.03 -13.00
N GLU A 75 -0.06 -13.84 -12.83
CA GLU A 75 0.40 -14.77 -13.87
C GLU A 75 -0.62 -15.88 -14.16
N ASN A 76 -1.39 -16.30 -13.15
CA ASN A 76 -2.44 -17.31 -13.32
C ASN A 76 -3.71 -16.77 -13.98
N ASN A 77 -4.05 -15.49 -13.75
CA ASN A 77 -5.34 -14.92 -14.15
C ASN A 77 -5.26 -13.93 -15.32
N PHE A 78 -4.07 -13.40 -15.64
CA PHE A 78 -3.88 -12.37 -16.66
C PHE A 78 -2.68 -12.67 -17.56
N LYS A 79 -2.67 -12.08 -18.76
CA LYS A 79 -1.50 -12.13 -19.65
C LYS A 79 -0.47 -11.10 -19.19
N VAL A 80 0.51 -11.55 -18.42
CA VAL A 80 1.56 -10.70 -17.84
C VAL A 80 2.88 -10.90 -18.58
N ASN A 81 3.61 -9.79 -18.83
CA ASN A 81 5.01 -9.83 -19.23
C ASN A 81 5.85 -9.39 -18.02
N SER A 82 6.27 -10.34 -17.19
CA SER A 82 7.03 -10.07 -15.99
C SER A 82 8.48 -9.71 -16.34
N LEU A 83 8.95 -8.53 -15.93
CA LEU A 83 10.34 -8.08 -16.07
C LEU A 83 10.96 -7.95 -14.68
N PHE A 84 11.92 -8.83 -14.37
CA PHE A 84 12.67 -8.82 -13.12
C PHE A 84 14.07 -8.25 -13.35
N LYS A 85 14.56 -7.42 -12.42
CA LYS A 85 15.95 -6.96 -12.43
C LYS A 85 16.68 -7.68 -11.30
N ASP A 86 17.70 -8.46 -11.63
CA ASP A 86 18.55 -9.19 -10.67
C ASP A 86 17.79 -10.15 -9.72
N GLY A 87 16.69 -10.74 -10.21
CA GLY A 87 15.86 -11.67 -9.42
C GLY A 87 15.02 -11.01 -8.32
N LYS A 88 14.96 -9.67 -8.29
CA LYS A 88 14.10 -8.88 -7.41
C LYS A 88 13.20 -7.97 -8.24
N GLY A 89 12.02 -7.64 -7.70
CA GLY A 89 11.16 -6.61 -8.27
C GLY A 89 11.91 -5.27 -8.36
N LEU A 90 11.57 -4.44 -9.35
CA LEU A 90 12.18 -3.12 -9.53
C LEU A 90 12.01 -2.28 -8.27
N ASP A 91 13.14 -1.97 -7.65
CA ASP A 91 13.21 -1.27 -6.37
C ASP A 91 13.17 0.25 -6.58
N VAL A 92 12.16 0.91 -6.02
CA VAL A 92 12.15 2.38 -5.90
C VAL A 92 12.36 2.67 -4.42
N PRO A 93 13.51 3.22 -4.00
CA PRO A 93 13.73 3.56 -2.61
C PRO A 93 12.79 4.70 -2.21
N VAL A 94 11.64 4.36 -1.63
CA VAL A 94 10.73 5.33 -1.01
C VAL A 94 11.10 5.42 0.46
N GLN A 95 11.74 6.51 0.87
CA GLN A 95 12.00 6.78 2.28
C GLN A 95 10.65 7.14 2.94
N LYS A 96 10.12 6.24 3.78
CA LYS A 96 8.95 6.55 4.62
C LYS A 96 9.31 7.68 5.59
N GLY A 97 8.45 8.68 5.70
CA GLY A 97 8.59 9.76 6.67
C GLY A 97 8.28 9.32 8.10
N ILE A 98 8.63 10.15 9.08
CA ILE A 98 8.35 9.90 10.50
C ILE A 98 6.88 10.22 10.82
N PHE A 99 6.15 9.28 11.42
CA PHE A 99 4.71 9.38 11.68
C PHE A 99 4.38 9.67 13.16
N PRO A 100 3.44 10.61 13.47
CA PRO A 100 3.05 10.93 14.84
C PRO A 100 1.98 9.96 15.36
N TYR A 101 2.39 8.75 15.76
CA TYR A 101 1.50 7.66 16.18
C TYR A 101 0.47 8.05 17.26
N LYS A 102 0.85 8.92 18.20
CA LYS A 102 -0.03 9.32 19.31
C LYS A 102 -0.94 10.50 18.96
N PHE A 103 -0.74 11.12 17.80
CA PHE A 103 -1.58 12.24 17.36
C PHE A 103 -2.89 11.74 16.76
N VAL A 104 -2.85 10.65 15.99
CA VAL A 104 -3.99 10.17 15.20
C VAL A 104 -4.99 9.40 16.06
N ASN A 105 -6.27 9.75 15.91
CA ASN A 105 -7.44 9.12 16.49
C ASN A 105 -8.62 9.20 15.50
N GLU A 106 -9.74 8.57 15.86
CA GLU A 106 -10.96 8.50 15.04
C GLU A 106 -11.48 9.87 14.57
N ASN A 107 -11.24 10.93 15.34
CA ASN A 107 -11.76 12.27 15.07
C ASN A 107 -10.79 13.16 14.26
N ASN A 108 -9.53 12.76 14.08
CA ASN A 108 -8.51 13.58 13.41
C ASN A 108 -7.67 12.82 12.38
N LEU A 109 -8.19 11.69 11.88
CA LEU A 109 -7.56 10.88 10.83
C LEU A 109 -7.21 11.71 9.57
N ASN A 110 -8.06 12.67 9.23
CA ASN A 110 -7.90 13.55 8.07
C ASN A 110 -7.46 14.97 8.47
N TYR A 111 -6.66 15.10 9.53
CA TYR A 111 -6.19 16.39 10.02
C TYR A 111 -5.38 17.15 8.97
N VAL A 112 -5.78 18.39 8.69
CA VAL A 112 -5.03 19.36 7.87
C VAL A 112 -4.70 20.55 8.78
N GLY A 113 -3.42 20.72 9.10
CA GLY A 113 -2.97 21.76 10.02
C GLY A 113 -1.49 21.67 10.34
N PRO A 114 -1.01 22.46 11.32
CA PRO A 114 0.40 22.48 11.71
C PRO A 114 0.93 21.12 12.15
N LYS A 115 2.24 20.92 11.97
CA LYS A 115 2.96 19.73 12.43
C LYS A 115 2.66 19.47 13.92
N PRO A 116 2.26 18.24 14.31
CA PRO A 116 2.06 17.86 15.71
C PRO A 116 3.33 18.05 16.54
N GLU A 117 3.18 18.32 17.83
CA GLU A 117 4.30 18.42 18.76
C GLU A 117 5.09 17.10 18.90
N LEU A 118 6.38 17.19 19.23
CA LEU A 118 7.29 16.03 19.44
C LEU A 118 6.69 14.93 20.34
N LYS A 119 5.90 15.30 21.36
CA LYS A 119 5.26 14.36 22.29
C LYS A 119 4.36 13.33 21.61
N PHE A 120 3.91 13.61 20.39
CA PHE A 120 3.04 12.72 19.62
C PHE A 120 3.80 11.69 18.78
N TYR A 121 5.12 11.78 18.74
CA TYR A 121 6.00 10.86 18.04
C TYR A 121 6.61 9.85 19.01
N GLU A 122 6.92 8.65 18.52
CA GLU A 122 7.58 7.61 19.31
C GLU A 122 9.02 7.43 18.87
N ASN A 123 9.93 7.31 19.84
CA ASN A 123 11.34 6.94 19.63
C ASN A 123 12.14 7.86 18.69
N ILE A 124 11.83 9.16 18.66
CA ILE A 124 12.62 10.15 17.92
C ILE A 124 13.24 11.19 18.85
N THR A 125 14.41 11.69 18.45
CA THR A 125 15.12 12.79 19.08
C THR A 125 14.54 14.13 18.65
N MET A 126 14.84 15.20 19.41
CA MET A 126 14.48 16.57 19.03
C MET A 126 15.12 16.97 17.70
N GLU A 127 16.33 16.49 17.39
CA GLU A 127 17.01 16.75 16.12
C GLU A 127 16.26 16.12 14.94
N GLU A 128 15.88 14.85 15.07
CA GLU A 128 15.06 14.15 14.06
C GLU A 128 13.70 14.85 13.87
N TYR A 129 13.05 15.26 14.96
CA TYR A 129 11.79 16.00 14.90
C TYR A 129 11.91 17.36 14.20
N ASN A 130 13.00 18.09 14.43
CA ASN A 130 13.27 19.36 13.77
C ASN A 130 13.57 19.18 12.27
N SER A 131 14.05 18.01 11.85
CA SER A 131 14.25 17.67 10.44
C SER A 131 12.96 17.35 9.67
N ILE A 132 11.84 17.12 10.37
CA ILE A 132 10.53 16.91 9.76
C ILE A 132 10.03 18.26 9.22
N ASN A 133 9.93 18.38 7.89
CA ASN A 133 9.45 19.57 7.19
C ASN A 133 8.09 20.03 7.73
N ASN A 134 7.97 21.32 7.99
CA ASN A 134 6.67 21.96 8.15
C ASN A 134 6.08 22.16 6.75
N ASN A 135 5.05 21.40 6.40
CA ASN A 135 4.22 21.70 5.23
C ASN A 135 3.38 22.95 5.49
#